data_AF-A0A1X4HTA4-F1
#
_entry.id   AF-A0A1X4HTA4-F1
#
_cell.length_a   1.000
_cell.length_b   1.000
_cell.length_c   1.000
_cell.angle_alpha   90.00
_cell.angle_beta   90.00
_cell.angle_gamma   90.00
#
_symmetry.space_group_name_H-M   'P 1'
#
loop_
_entity.id
_entity.type
_entity.pdbx_description
1 polymer ?
#
loop_
_entity_poly.entity_id
_entity_poly.type
_entity_poly.pdbx_seq_one_letter_code
_entity_poly.pdbx_strand_id
1 'polypeptide(L)'
;GGGAPRLFPFLSGVRALRAYAGFRPYLPDHLPAIGPDPRVPGLFHACGHEGAGIGLATGTGLLIARALTGGAPELDLTPFRPDRFPRTTKEAER
;
A
#
# COMPACT_ATOMS: atom_id res chain seq x y z
N GLY A 1 -30.66 3.47 7.51
CA GLY A 1 -30.07 4.81 7.51
C GLY A 1 -28.62 4.73 7.92
N GLY A 2 -27.69 4.96 6.99
CA GLY A 2 -26.25 4.99 7.24
C GLY A 2 -25.65 6.19 6.50
N GLY A 3 -24.77 6.95 7.14
CA GLY A 3 -24.16 8.16 6.56
C GLY A 3 -23.78 9.20 7.62
N ALA A 4 -23.05 10.23 7.20
CA ALA A 4 -22.55 11.30 8.07
C ALA A 4 -23.61 11.94 9.00
N PRO A 5 -24.87 12.18 8.59
CA PRO A 5 -25.88 12.79 9.48
C PRO A 5 -26.23 11.98 10.73
N ARG A 6 -25.93 10.67 10.75
CA ARG A 6 -26.13 9.84 11.94
C ARG A 6 -25.07 10.11 13.02
N LEU A 7 -23.86 10.48 12.60
CA LEU A 7 -22.76 10.85 13.49
C LEU A 7 -22.69 12.37 13.72
N PHE A 8 -23.11 13.17 12.73
CA PHE A 8 -23.03 14.62 12.70
C PHE A 8 -24.38 15.22 12.29
N PRO A 9 -25.35 15.36 13.23
CA PRO A 9 -26.74 15.73 12.92
C PRO A 9 -26.90 17.09 12.23
N PHE A 10 -25.98 18.03 12.48
CA PHE A 10 -25.98 19.35 11.85
C PHE A 10 -25.76 19.29 10.32
N LEU A 11 -25.30 18.16 9.78
CA LEU A 11 -25.16 17.93 8.34
C LEU A 11 -26.46 17.48 7.65
N SER A 12 -27.57 17.33 8.38
CA SER A 12 -28.84 16.80 7.84
C SER A 12 -29.42 17.60 6.66
N GLY A 13 -29.19 18.91 6.60
CA GLY A 13 -29.60 19.77 5.49
C GLY A 13 -28.54 20.00 4.41
N VAL A 14 -27.33 19.42 4.55
CA VAL A 14 -26.20 19.68 3.66
C VAL A 14 -26.24 18.74 2.46
N ARG A 15 -26.22 19.30 1.25
CA ARG A 15 -26.13 18.50 0.01
C ARG A 15 -24.68 18.15 -0.31
N ALA A 16 -24.44 16.88 -0.65
CA ALA A 16 -23.15 16.45 -1.19
C ALA A 16 -22.93 17.10 -2.56
N LEU A 17 -21.82 17.83 -2.73
CA LEU A 17 -21.47 18.49 -3.99
C LEU A 17 -20.92 17.51 -5.03
N ARG A 18 -20.22 16.46 -4.56
CA ARG A 18 -19.59 15.44 -5.40
C ARG A 18 -19.34 14.18 -4.58
N ALA A 19 -19.35 13.03 -5.25
CA ALA A 19 -18.82 11.77 -4.74
C ALA A 19 -17.81 11.21 -5.76
N TYR A 20 -16.80 10.51 -5.26
CA TYR A 20 -15.84 9.79 -6.09
C TYR A 20 -15.51 8.44 -5.45
N ALA A 21 -15.08 7.52 -6.30
CA ALA A 21 -14.58 6.22 -5.91
C ALA A 21 -13.21 6.01 -6.56
N GLY A 22 -12.40 5.16 -5.94
CA GLY A 22 -11.07 4.83 -6.44
C GLY A 22 -10.59 3.51 -5.85
N PHE A 23 -9.57 2.93 -6.47
CA PHE A 23 -8.95 1.72 -5.95
C PHE A 23 -8.18 2.03 -4.66
N ARG A 24 -8.24 1.08 -3.72
CA ARG A 24 -7.35 1.04 -2.56
C ARG A 24 -6.51 -0.23 -2.66
N PRO A 25 -5.34 -0.16 -3.33
CA PRO A 25 -4.44 -1.30 -3.39
C PRO A 25 -3.98 -1.65 -1.97
N TYR A 26 -4.16 -2.90 -1.60
CA TYR A 26 -3.75 -3.42 -0.30
C TYR A 26 -3.20 -4.83 -0.44
N LEU A 27 -2.48 -5.28 0.57
CA LEU A 27 -2.00 -6.65 0.71
C LEU A 27 -2.67 -7.31 1.92
N PRO A 28 -2.77 -8.65 1.98
CA PRO A 28 -3.57 -9.35 3.01
C PRO A 28 -3.23 -9.03 4.47
N ASP A 29 -2.03 -8.55 4.75
CA ASP A 29 -1.54 -8.17 6.09
C ASP A 29 -1.56 -6.66 6.35
N HIS A 30 -2.13 -5.88 5.42
CA HIS A 30 -2.22 -4.41 5.50
C HIS A 30 -0.88 -3.66 5.50
N LEU A 31 0.22 -4.35 5.18
CA LEU A 31 1.54 -3.73 4.99
C LEU A 31 1.83 -3.52 3.50
N PRO A 32 2.56 -2.47 3.10
CA PRO A 32 2.95 -2.29 1.70
C PRO A 32 3.96 -3.37 1.26
N ALA A 33 4.07 -3.59 -0.04
CA ALA A 33 5.21 -4.28 -0.65
C ALA A 33 6.27 -3.23 -1.03
N ILE A 34 7.45 -3.35 -0.41
CA ILE A 34 8.60 -2.47 -0.62
C ILE A 34 9.84 -3.36 -0.80
N GLY A 35 10.53 -3.22 -1.93
CA GLY A 35 11.78 -3.93 -2.19
C GLY A 35 11.81 -4.69 -3.52
N PRO A 36 12.87 -5.46 -3.78
CA PRO A 36 13.08 -6.12 -5.07
C PRO A 36 12.05 -7.24 -5.31
N ASP A 37 11.67 -7.45 -6.57
CA ASP A 37 10.92 -8.65 -6.96
C ASP A 37 11.84 -9.88 -6.92
N PRO A 38 11.45 -10.99 -6.26
CA PRO A 38 12.27 -12.19 -6.16
C PRO A 38 12.46 -12.94 -7.49
N ARG A 39 11.63 -12.65 -8.51
CA ARG A 39 11.60 -13.36 -9.80
C ARG A 39 12.20 -12.54 -10.94
N VAL A 40 12.21 -11.22 -10.83
CA VAL A 40 12.62 -10.31 -11.90
C VAL A 40 13.76 -9.40 -11.44
N PRO A 41 15.01 -9.70 -11.81
CA PRO A 41 16.16 -8.86 -11.46
C PRO A 41 15.98 -7.40 -11.92
N GLY A 42 16.22 -6.45 -11.03
CA GLY A 42 16.10 -5.02 -11.31
C GLY A 42 14.70 -4.43 -11.17
N LEU A 43 13.66 -5.24 -10.96
CA LEU A 43 12.31 -4.77 -10.64
C LEU A 43 12.17 -4.52 -9.13
N PHE A 44 11.57 -3.38 -8.77
CA PHE A 44 11.26 -3.03 -7.38
C PHE A 44 9.76 -2.74 -7.20
N HIS A 45 9.23 -3.17 -6.07
CA HIS A 45 7.87 -2.89 -5.62
C HIS A 45 7.87 -1.72 -4.64
N ALA A 46 6.87 -0.84 -4.77
CA ALA A 46 6.56 0.26 -3.87
C ALA A 46 5.05 0.50 -3.91
N CYS A 47 4.27 -0.48 -3.47
CA CYS A 47 2.81 -0.50 -3.66
C CYS A 47 2.07 -1.10 -2.45
N GLY A 48 0.73 -1.07 -2.48
CA GLY A 48 -0.10 -1.71 -1.47
C GLY A 48 -0.29 -0.90 -0.17
N HIS A 49 0.00 0.41 -0.19
CA HIS A 49 -0.10 1.31 0.99
C HIS A 49 -1.53 1.67 1.41
N GLU A 50 -2.55 1.06 0.83
CA GLU A 50 -3.95 1.30 1.17
C GLU A 50 -4.35 2.80 1.10
N GLY A 51 -4.96 3.31 2.19
CA GLY A 51 -5.25 4.73 2.39
C GLY A 51 -4.09 5.54 2.99
N ALA A 52 -2.97 4.91 3.34
CA ALA A 52 -1.82 5.58 3.97
C ALA A 52 -0.76 6.06 2.96
N GLY A 53 -0.90 5.71 1.67
CA GLY A 53 0.12 5.95 0.64
C GLY A 53 0.60 7.40 0.53
N ILE A 54 -0.30 8.39 0.64
CA ILE A 54 0.09 9.81 0.57
C ILE A 54 1.04 10.18 1.72
N GLY A 55 0.72 9.78 2.95
CA GLY A 55 1.55 10.08 4.12
C GLY A 55 2.87 9.32 4.12
N LEU A 56 2.90 8.11 3.54
CA LEU A 56 4.07 7.23 3.52
C LEU A 56 4.94 7.36 2.25
N ALA A 57 4.53 8.20 1.29
CA ALA A 57 5.19 8.30 -0.02
C ALA A 57 6.67 8.71 0.09
N THR A 58 6.98 9.70 0.91
CA THR A 58 8.36 10.20 1.07
C THR A 58 9.27 9.16 1.72
N GLY A 59 8.81 8.50 2.79
CA GLY A 59 9.54 7.42 3.43
C GLY A 59 9.78 6.25 2.49
N THR A 60 8.75 5.83 1.74
CA THR A 60 8.89 4.75 0.74
C THR A 60 9.87 5.14 -0.36
N GLY A 61 9.80 6.38 -0.87
CA GLY A 61 10.72 6.89 -1.89
C GLY A 61 12.17 6.88 -1.43
N LEU A 62 12.44 7.28 -0.18
CA LEU A 62 13.78 7.23 0.40
C LEU A 62 14.32 5.79 0.47
N LEU A 63 13.50 4.83 0.92
CA LEU A 63 13.88 3.42 0.99
C LEU A 63 14.21 2.84 -0.39
N ILE A 64 13.40 3.15 -1.40
CA ILE A 64 13.66 2.72 -2.79
C ILE A 64 14.94 3.36 -3.34
N ALA A 65 15.13 4.66 -3.14
CA ALA A 65 16.33 5.35 -3.59
C ALA A 65 17.60 4.71 -2.98
N ARG A 66 17.59 4.44 -1.67
CA ARG A 66 18.70 3.75 -0.98
C ARG A 66 18.96 2.37 -1.56
N ALA A 67 17.92 1.57 -1.76
CA ALA A 67 18.05 0.23 -2.32
C ALA A 67 18.66 0.25 -3.73
N LEU A 68 18.28 1.23 -4.56
CA LEU A 68 18.80 1.40 -5.92
C LEU A 68 20.25 1.90 -5.94
N THR A 69 20.67 2.72 -4.97
CA THR A 69 22.03 3.26 -4.89
C THR A 69 22.99 2.43 -4.02
N GLY A 70 22.57 1.24 -3.56
CA GLY A 70 23.38 0.36 -2.71
C GLY A 70 23.55 0.83 -1.26
N GLY A 71 22.70 1.75 -0.78
CA GLY A 71 22.68 2.18 0.62
C GLY A 71 21.85 1.25 1.50
N ALA A 72 22.31 0.98 2.72
CA ALA A 72 21.53 0.23 3.70
C ALA A 72 20.29 1.06 4.12
N PRO A 73 19.08 0.47 4.15
CA PRO A 73 17.89 1.14 4.66
C PRO A 73 17.98 1.37 6.18
N GLU A 74 17.40 2.47 6.63
CA GLU A 74 17.36 2.87 8.05
C GLU A 74 16.39 2.01 8.89
N LEU A 75 15.61 1.15 8.23
CA LEU A 75 14.59 0.28 8.79
C LEU A 75 14.78 -1.14 8.27
N ASP A 76 14.46 -2.15 9.09
CA ASP A 76 14.34 -3.52 8.63
C ASP A 76 13.17 -3.65 7.64
N LEU A 77 13.48 -3.97 6.39
CA LEU A 77 12.49 -4.10 5.32
C LEU A 77 11.90 -5.50 5.21
N THR A 78 12.33 -6.45 6.04
CA THR A 78 11.83 -7.83 6.03
C THR A 78 10.30 -7.92 6.08
N PRO A 79 9.58 -7.14 6.91
CA PRO A 79 8.11 -7.15 6.95
C PRO A 79 7.43 -6.63 5.68
N PHE A 80 8.14 -5.86 4.85
CA PHE A 80 7.58 -5.25 3.63
C PHE A 80 7.97 -6.00 2.36
N ARG A 81 8.76 -7.07 2.49
CA ARG A 81 9.23 -7.84 1.34
C ARG A 81 8.05 -8.31 0.46
N PRO A 82 8.16 -8.21 -0.87
CA PRO A 82 7.11 -8.69 -1.79
C PRO A 82 6.85 -10.20 -1.68
N ASP A 83 7.86 -10.97 -1.26
CA ASP A 83 7.85 -12.43 -1.17
C ASP A 83 7.52 -12.96 0.23
N ARG A 84 7.02 -12.12 1.14
CA ARG A 84 6.68 -12.52 2.51
C ARG A 84 5.45 -13.43 2.64
N PHE A 85 4.64 -13.53 1.58
CA PHE A 85 3.44 -14.36 1.57
C PHE A 85 3.77 -15.78 1.11
N PRO A 86 3.16 -16.81 1.72
CA PRO A 86 3.33 -18.18 1.25
C PRO A 86 2.82 -18.31 -0.19
N ARG A 87 3.57 -19.04 -1.02
CA ARG A 87 3.15 -19.36 -2.39
C ARG A 87 1.82 -20.10 -2.35
N THR A 88 0.78 -19.54 -2.94
CA THR A 88 -0.49 -20.26 -3.04
C THR A 88 -0.37 -21.35 -4.11
N THR A 89 -0.87 -22.54 -3.82
CA THR A 89 -0.68 -23.76 -4.64
C THR A 89 -1.23 -23.64 -6.06
N LYS A 90 -2.11 -22.66 -6.34
CA LYS A 90 -2.72 -22.43 -7.66
C LYS A 90 -1.75 -21.92 -8.75
N GLU A 91 -0.57 -21.41 -8.39
CA GLU A 91 0.44 -20.97 -9.36
C GLU A 91 1.44 -22.07 -9.75
N ALA A 92 1.40 -23.23 -9.09
CA ALA A 92 2.31 -24.36 -9.40
C ALA A 92 1.88 -25.18 -10.63
N GLU A 93 0.63 -24.99 -11.08
CA GLU A 93 -0.02 -25.79 -12.13
C GLU A 93 -0.24 -24.98 -13.44
N ARG A 94 0.35 -23.79 -13.55
CA ARG A 94 0.26 -22.92 -14.73
C ARG A 94 1.63 -22.63 -15.33
#